data_AF-A0A2T4LPL6-F1
#
_entry.id   AF-A0A2T4LPL6-F1
#
_cell.length_a   1.000
_cell.length_b   1.000
_cell.length_c   1.000
_cell.angle_alpha   90.00
_cell.angle_beta   90.00
_cell.angle_gamma   90.00
#
_symmetry.space_group_name_H-M   'P 1'
#
loop_
_entity.id
_entity.type
_entity.pdbx_description
1 polymer ?
#
loop_
_entity_poly.entity_id
_entity_poly.type
_entity_poly.pdbx_seq_one_letter_code
_entity_poly.pdbx_strand_id
1 'polypeptide(L)'
;QYIQLEKWYEIENLKSMVTFVIVNRGKAKQEVSNNMIAINIPRIDISSTLIRERVKQHSNIQTLVPQSVEKYIREEGLYEI
;
A
#
# COMPACT_ATOMS: atom_id res chain seq x y z
N GLN A 1 -7.52 -5.79 2.93
CA GLN A 1 -7.27 -5.70 1.47
C GLN A 1 -7.58 -7.03 0.77
N TYR A 2 -6.91 -8.14 1.06
CA TYR A 2 -7.25 -9.47 0.48
C TYR A 2 -8.73 -9.88 0.62
N ILE A 3 -9.35 -9.63 1.78
CA ILE A 3 -10.75 -10.01 2.08
C ILE A 3 -11.76 -9.36 1.10
N GLN A 4 -11.35 -8.31 0.38
CA GLN A 4 -12.23 -7.58 -0.55
C GLN A 4 -12.01 -7.97 -2.02
N LEU A 5 -11.17 -8.98 -2.33
CA LEU A 5 -10.96 -9.41 -3.72
C LEU A 5 -12.26 -9.85 -4.41
N GLU A 6 -13.18 -10.46 -3.67
CA GLU A 6 -14.50 -10.85 -4.18
C GLU A 6 -15.37 -9.65 -4.63
N LYS A 7 -14.97 -8.41 -4.28
CA LYS A 7 -15.65 -7.19 -4.73
C LYS A 7 -15.05 -6.59 -6.01
N TRP A 8 -13.98 -7.18 -6.53
CA TRP A 8 -13.34 -6.69 -7.74
C TRP A 8 -14.19 -7.03 -8.95
N TYR A 9 -14.25 -6.10 -9.90
CA TYR A 9 -14.97 -6.30 -11.15
C TYR A 9 -14.41 -7.53 -11.88
N GLU A 10 -15.30 -8.48 -12.22
CA GLU A 10 -14.97 -9.74 -12.88
C GLU A 10 -13.85 -10.56 -12.22
N ILE A 11 -13.89 -10.71 -10.88
CA ILE A 11 -12.84 -11.41 -10.11
C ILE A 11 -12.56 -12.84 -10.59
N GLU A 12 -13.55 -13.61 -11.02
CA GLU A 12 -13.34 -14.99 -11.47
C GLU A 12 -12.55 -15.06 -12.78
N ASN A 13 -12.84 -14.17 -13.73
CA ASN A 13 -12.06 -14.03 -14.95
C ASN A 13 -10.63 -13.61 -14.59
N LEU A 14 -10.48 -12.64 -13.70
CA LEU A 14 -9.17 -12.13 -13.27
C LEU A 14 -8.31 -13.23 -12.59
N LYS A 15 -8.90 -14.06 -11.73
CA LYS A 15 -8.24 -15.21 -11.09
C LYS A 15 -7.70 -16.23 -12.11
N SER A 16 -8.28 -16.32 -13.31
CA SER A 16 -7.79 -17.20 -14.38
C SER A 16 -6.68 -16.58 -15.24
N MET A 17 -6.58 -15.25 -15.27
CA MET A 17 -5.61 -14.52 -16.10
C MET A 17 -4.29 -14.24 -15.38
N VAL A 18 -4.31 -14.15 -14.04
CA VAL A 18 -3.14 -13.76 -13.25
C VAL A 18 -2.95 -14.62 -12.01
N THR A 19 -1.73 -14.68 -11.51
CA THR A 19 -1.45 -15.21 -10.18
C THR A 19 -1.45 -14.07 -9.16
N PHE A 20 -2.37 -14.10 -8.20
CA PHE A 20 -2.38 -13.12 -7.12
C PHE A 20 -1.24 -13.37 -6.13
N VAL A 21 -0.42 -12.34 -5.93
CA VAL A 21 0.61 -12.30 -4.88
C VAL A 21 0.13 -11.37 -3.77
N ILE A 22 -0.06 -11.92 -2.56
CA ILE A 22 -0.60 -11.19 -1.41
C ILE A 22 0.49 -11.04 -0.35
N VAL A 23 0.72 -9.79 0.09
CA VAL A 23 1.64 -9.46 1.17
C VAL A 23 0.90 -9.15 2.48
N ASN A 24 1.56 -9.34 3.61
CA ASN A 24 1.02 -8.98 4.92
C ASN A 24 0.99 -7.45 5.11
N ARG A 25 -0.13 -6.95 5.65
CA ARG A 25 -0.31 -5.55 6.05
C ARG A 25 -1.12 -5.48 7.34
N GLY A 26 -0.66 -4.72 8.33
CA GLY A 26 -1.30 -4.62 9.65
C GLY A 26 -1.23 -5.90 10.50
N LYS A 27 -0.55 -6.95 10.03
CA LYS A 27 -0.34 -8.21 10.74
C LYS A 27 1.01 -8.83 10.38
N ALA A 28 1.50 -9.74 11.21
CA ALA A 28 2.82 -10.36 11.06
C ALA A 28 2.90 -11.38 9.91
N LYS A 29 1.81 -12.10 9.63
CA LYS A 29 1.75 -13.11 8.56
C LYS A 29 0.43 -13.03 7.80
N GLN A 30 0.45 -13.41 6.53
CA GLN A 30 -0.74 -13.54 5.69
C GLN A 30 -0.80 -14.94 5.12
N GLU A 31 -1.96 -15.58 5.25
CA GLU A 31 -2.27 -16.85 4.60
C GLU A 31 -3.35 -16.62 3.55
N VAL A 32 -3.33 -17.41 2.47
CA VAL A 32 -4.24 -17.28 1.32
C VAL A 32 -4.73 -18.65 0.88
N SER A 33 -5.85 -18.69 0.15
CA SER A 33 -6.40 -19.92 -0.42
C SER A 33 -5.48 -20.53 -1.47
N ASN A 34 -5.74 -21.79 -1.83
CA ASN A 34 -5.11 -22.44 -2.98
C ASN A 34 -5.32 -21.58 -4.25
N ASN A 35 -4.30 -21.50 -5.09
CA ASN A 35 -4.18 -20.66 -6.31
C ASN A 35 -3.76 -19.20 -6.09
N MET A 36 -3.28 -18.83 -4.90
CA MET A 36 -2.61 -17.54 -4.65
C MET A 36 -1.27 -17.76 -3.95
N ILE A 37 -0.36 -16.80 -4.06
CA ILE A 37 0.95 -16.84 -3.39
C ILE A 37 0.95 -15.83 -2.25
N ALA A 38 1.21 -16.29 -1.02
CA ALA A 38 1.46 -15.41 0.11
C ALA A 38 2.97 -15.16 0.27
N ILE A 39 3.35 -13.89 0.38
CA ILE A 39 4.73 -13.48 0.69
C ILE A 39 4.71 -12.69 2.00
N ASN A 40 5.48 -13.15 2.98
CA ASN A 40 5.65 -12.43 4.24
C ASN A 40 6.83 -11.45 4.11
N ILE A 41 6.56 -10.18 4.30
CA ILE A 41 7.52 -9.07 4.32
C ILE A 41 7.61 -8.47 5.72
N PRO A 42 8.71 -7.77 6.06
CA PRO A 42 8.78 -6.97 7.27
C PRO A 42 7.56 -6.06 7.38
N ARG A 43 6.96 -5.98 8.57
CA ARG A 43 5.78 -5.15 8.79
C ARG A 43 6.17 -3.68 8.67
N ILE A 44 5.57 -3.00 7.69
CA ILE A 44 5.71 -1.56 7.48
C ILE A 44 4.31 -0.95 7.50
N ASP A 45 4.02 -0.18 8.54
CA ASP A 45 2.72 0.48 8.71
C ASP A 45 2.75 1.93 8.16
N ILE A 46 3.20 2.06 6.90
CA ILE A 46 3.19 3.33 6.16
C ILE A 46 2.05 3.29 5.14
N SER A 47 1.34 4.41 4.97
CA SER A 47 0.28 4.54 3.98
C SER A 47 0.29 5.92 3.33
N SER A 48 -0.19 6.03 2.09
CA SER A 48 -0.27 7.34 1.43
C SER A 48 -1.18 8.32 2.16
N THR A 49 -2.25 7.85 2.82
CA THR A 49 -3.09 8.70 3.68
C THR A 49 -2.27 9.28 4.83
N LEU A 50 -1.48 8.45 5.53
CA LEU A 50 -0.57 8.93 6.59
C LEU A 50 0.41 9.99 6.06
N ILE A 51 0.97 9.80 4.86
CA ILE A 51 1.87 10.78 4.26
C ILE A 51 1.15 12.10 3.99
N ARG A 52 0.00 12.07 3.29
CA ARG A 52 -0.74 13.29 2.95
C ARG A 52 -1.21 14.05 4.18
N GLU A 53 -1.71 13.35 5.21
CA GLU A 53 -2.11 13.99 6.47
C GLU A 53 -0.92 14.63 7.19
N ARG A 54 0.24 13.97 7.21
CA ARG A 54 1.46 14.57 7.78
C ARG A 54 1.86 15.83 7.04
N VAL A 55 1.86 15.82 5.71
CA VAL A 55 2.20 17.00 4.91
C VAL A 55 1.22 18.14 5.17
N LYS A 56 -0.09 17.87 5.18
CA LYS A 56 -1.13 18.85 5.54
C LYS A 56 -0.92 19.44 6.93
N GLN A 57 -0.48 18.62 7.88
CA GLN A 57 -0.14 19.03 9.25
C GLN A 57 1.29 19.62 9.37
N HIS A 58 1.96 19.91 8.26
CA HIS A 58 3.32 20.45 8.21
C HIS A 58 4.33 19.60 9.02
N SER A 59 4.08 18.29 9.09
CA SER A 59 4.89 17.31 9.81
C SER A 59 5.91 16.63 8.89
N ASN A 60 7.03 16.21 9.47
CA ASN A 60 8.11 15.57 8.72
C ASN A 60 7.68 14.20 8.14
N ILE A 61 8.03 13.96 6.87
CA ILE A 61 7.82 12.67 6.16
C ILE A 61 9.14 12.00 5.73
N GLN A 62 10.28 12.53 6.16
CA GLN A 62 11.61 11.96 5.93
C GLN A 62 11.64 10.50 6.41
N THR A 63 12.33 9.64 5.66
CA THR A 63 12.41 8.17 5.84
C THR A 63 11.14 7.39 5.54
N LEU A 64 9.97 8.05 5.42
CA LEU A 64 8.73 7.38 5.04
C LEU A 64 8.58 7.25 3.52
N VAL A 65 9.25 8.13 2.79
CA VAL A 65 9.35 8.16 1.34
C VAL A 65 10.81 8.33 0.93
N PRO A 66 11.19 7.96 -0.30
CA PRO A 66 12.50 8.31 -0.83
C PRO A 66 12.73 9.83 -0.80
N GLN A 67 13.97 10.26 -0.54
CA GLN A 67 14.33 11.68 -0.44
C GLN A 67 13.93 12.50 -1.69
N SER A 68 14.04 11.90 -2.88
CA SER A 68 13.62 12.54 -4.12
C SER A 68 12.11 12.84 -4.16
N VAL A 69 11.29 11.95 -3.58
CA VAL A 69 9.83 12.11 -3.50
C VAL A 69 9.46 13.17 -2.46
N GLU A 70 10.11 13.17 -1.29
CA GLU A 70 9.93 14.22 -0.28
C GLU A 70 10.23 15.61 -0.86
N LYS A 71 11.37 15.74 -1.56
CA LYS A 71 11.78 16.98 -2.23
C LYS A 71 10.70 17.44 -3.22
N TYR A 72 10.20 16.53 -4.06
CA TYR A 72 9.18 16.84 -5.05
C TYR A 72 7.85 17.28 -4.41
N ILE A 73 7.38 16.58 -3.37
CA ILE A 73 6.16 16.96 -2.64
C ILE A 73 6.25 18.39 -2.12
N ARG A 74 7.41 18.78 -1.56
CA ARG A 74 7.65 20.12 -1.02
C ARG A 74 7.77 21.19 -2.12
N GLU A 75 8.50 20.90 -3.20
CA GLU A 75 8.71 21.87 -4.28
C GLU A 75 7.43 22.20 -5.04
N GLU A 76 6.55 21.21 -5.19
CA GLU A 76 5.27 21.36 -5.90
C GLU A 76 4.09 21.68 -4.96
N GLY A 77 4.31 21.81 -3.65
CA GLY A 77 3.26 22.09 -2.66
C GLY A 77 2.16 21.02 -2.59
N LEU A 78 2.49 19.76 -2.86
CA LEU A 78 1.50 18.68 -2.89
C LEU A 78 0.97 18.39 -1.48
N TYR A 79 -0.35 18.33 -1.35
CA TYR A 79 -1.06 17.91 -0.12
C TYR A 79 -1.00 18.92 1.05
N GLU A 80 -0.65 20.19 0.79
CA GLU A 80 -0.61 21.24 1.82
C GLU A 80 -1.99 21.80 2.22
N ILE A 81 -3.05 21.45 1.49
CA ILE A 81 -4.41 22.05 1.61
C ILE A 81 -5.44 21.08 2.22
#